data_AF-A0A367R227-F1
#
_entry.id   AF-A0A367R227-F1
#
_cell.length_a   1.000
_cell.length_b   1.000
_cell.length_c   1.000
_cell.angle_alpha   90.00
_cell.angle_beta   90.00
_cell.angle_gamma   90.00
#
_symmetry.space_group_name_H-M   'P 1'
#
loop_
_entity.id
_entity.type
_entity.pdbx_description
1 polymer ?
#
loop_
_entity_poly.entity_id
_entity_poly.type
_entity_poly.pdbx_seq_one_letter_code
_entity_poly.pdbx_strand_id
1 'polypeptide(L)' 'MGEIYVSRIAKLREEKNLTQRQIAEALGLDVSTVRNWEKSRDGVKMFVRVAKLCELLNCEPKDLYEAVEPEEDAEL' A
#
# COMPACT_ATOMS: atom_id res chain seq x y z
N MET A 1 4.05 20.79 16.38
CA MET A 1 3.90 20.99 14.93
C MET A 1 4.15 19.64 14.27
N GLY A 2 3.19 19.06 13.58
CA GLY A 2 3.30 17.68 13.07
C GLY A 2 4.27 17.57 11.89
N GLU A 3 4.93 16.43 11.76
CA GLU A 3 5.79 16.13 10.61
C GLU A 3 4.98 16.11 9.30
N ILE A 4 5.55 16.68 8.23
CA ILE A 4 4.97 16.65 6.89
C ILE A 4 5.68 15.56 6.11
N TYR A 5 4.94 14.53 5.71
CA TYR A 5 5.45 13.45 4.88
C TYR A 5 5.03 13.63 3.42
N VAL A 6 5.93 13.28 2.50
CA VAL A 6 5.72 13.34 1.05
C VAL A 6 5.86 11.96 0.42
N SER A 7 5.13 11.70 -0.66
CA SER A 7 5.18 10.41 -1.34
C SER A 7 6.51 10.23 -2.07
N ARG A 8 7.12 9.06 -1.91
CA ARG A 8 8.31 8.64 -2.66
C ARG A 8 8.01 7.66 -3.79
N ILE A 9 6.75 7.29 -3.98
CA ILE A 9 6.35 6.22 -4.90
C ILE A 9 6.75 6.55 -6.35
N ALA A 10 6.52 7.79 -6.80
CA ALA A 10 6.89 8.21 -8.16
C ALA A 10 8.39 8.04 -8.42
N LYS A 11 9.23 8.48 -7.47
CA LYS A 11 10.69 8.34 -7.55
C LYS A 11 11.12 6.88 -7.61
N LEU A 12 10.59 6.04 -6.73
CA LEU A 12 10.92 4.60 -6.68
C LEU A 12 10.45 3.86 -7.95
N ARG A 13 9.30 4.25 -8.49
CA ARG A 13 8.77 3.73 -9.75
C ARG A 13 9.68 4.08 -10.92
N GLU A 14 10.11 5.33 -11.01
CA GLU A 14 11.00 5.84 -12.07
C GLU A 14 12.40 5.22 -12.00
N GLU A 15 12.96 5.03 -10.80
CA GLU A 15 14.23 4.30 -10.60
C GLU A 15 14.17 2.86 -11.15
N LYS A 16 12.97 2.27 -11.21
CA LYS A 16 12.73 0.93 -11.77
C LYS A 16 12.23 0.94 -13.22
N ASN A 17 12.18 2.09 -13.89
CA ASN A 17 11.63 2.27 -15.23
C ASN A 17 10.18 1.77 -15.39
N LEU A 18 9.37 1.90 -14.34
CA LEU A 18 7.97 1.49 -14.36
C LEU A 18 7.03 2.67 -14.65
N THR A 19 5.89 2.39 -15.28
CA THR A 19 4.78 3.33 -15.45
C THR A 19 3.74 3.15 -14.34
N GLN A 20 2.92 4.17 -14.07
CA GLN A 20 1.82 4.05 -13.08
C GLN A 20 0.89 2.88 -13.42
N ARG A 21 0.63 2.66 -14.72
CA ARG A 21 -0.20 1.56 -15.22
C ARG A 21 0.40 0.19 -14.92
N GLN A 22 1.71 0.01 -15.07
CA GLN A 22 2.37 -1.26 -14.74
C GLN A 22 2.26 -1.60 -13.26
N ILE A 23 2.38 -0.60 -12.37
CA ILE A 23 2.13 -0.84 -10.92
C ILE A 23 0.68 -1.22 -10.68
N ALA A 24 -0.27 -0.50 -11.30
CA ALA A 24 -1.68 -0.75 -11.15
C ALA A 24 -2.06 -2.17 -11.60
N GLU A 25 -1.61 -2.59 -12.78
CA GLU A 25 -1.80 -3.94 -13.33
C GLU A 25 -1.17 -5.01 -12.43
N ALA A 26 0.05 -4.81 -11.94
CA ALA A 26 0.73 -5.77 -11.06
C ALA A 26 0.04 -5.96 -9.70
N LEU A 27 -0.72 -4.97 -9.24
CA LEU A 27 -1.43 -4.99 -7.96
C LEU A 27 -2.95 -5.23 -8.10
N GLY A 28 -3.46 -5.38 -9.33
CA GLY A 28 -4.90 -5.51 -9.58
C GLY A 28 -5.71 -4.26 -9.20
N LEU A 29 -5.11 -3.06 -9.33
CA LEU A 29 -5.72 -1.78 -8.95
C LEU A 29 -6.00 -0.90 -10.17
N ASP A 30 -6.85 0.12 -9.99
CA ASP A 30 -7.00 1.19 -10.97
C ASP A 30 -5.80 2.14 -10.97
N VAL A 31 -5.42 2.66 -12.14
CA VAL A 31 -4.26 3.58 -12.27
C VAL A 31 -4.42 4.87 -11.47
N SER A 32 -5.67 5.32 -11.25
CA SER A 32 -5.97 6.48 -10.42
C SER A 32 -5.59 6.26 -8.95
N THR A 33 -5.64 5.03 -8.45
CA THR A 33 -5.17 4.67 -7.11
C THR A 33 -3.67 4.92 -6.97
N VAL A 34 -2.87 4.45 -7.92
CA VAL A 34 -1.42 4.69 -7.95
C VAL A 34 -1.12 6.18 -8.06
N ARG A 35 -1.83 6.88 -8.95
CA ARG A 35 -1.71 8.35 -9.09
C ARG A 35 -2.03 9.07 -7.78
N ASN A 36 -3.06 8.63 -7.06
CA ASN A 36 -3.45 9.21 -5.77
C ASN A 36 -2.38 8.95 -4.71
N TRP A 37 -1.75 7.78 -4.69
CA TRP A 37 -0.61 7.52 -3.80
C TRP A 37 0.59 8.42 -4.10
N GLU A 38 0.83 8.77 -5.36
CA GLU A 38 1.92 9.65 -5.77
C GLU A 38 1.64 11.14 -5.50
N LYS A 39 0.37 11.57 -5.56
CA LYS A 39 -0.02 13.00 -5.42
C LYS A 39 -0.61 13.39 -4.07
N SER A 40 -1.34 12.50 -3.41
CA SER A 40 -2.12 12.82 -2.21
C SER A 40 -1.30 12.66 -0.94
N ARG A 41 -1.51 13.58 0.01
CA ARG A 41 -0.98 13.47 1.37
C ARG A 41 -1.63 12.32 2.16
N ASP A 42 -2.85 11.92 1.79
CA ASP A 42 -3.58 10.90 2.56
C ASP A 42 -3.03 9.50 2.32
N GLY A 43 -2.57 9.18 1.10
CA GLY A 43 -1.84 7.94 0.83
C GLY A 43 -0.56 7.86 1.67
N VAL A 44 0.18 8.96 1.78
CA VAL A 44 1.41 9.02 2.58
C VAL A 44 1.13 8.78 4.07
N LYS A 45 0.06 9.38 4.62
CA LYS A 45 -0.32 9.16 6.02
C LYS A 45 -0.61 7.68 6.31
N MET A 46 -1.23 6.97 5.38
CA MET A 46 -1.48 5.53 5.53
C MET A 46 -0.16 4.76 5.60
N PHE A 47 0.77 4.98 4.67
CA PHE A 47 2.07 4.31 4.69
C PHE A 47 2.87 4.59 5.97
N VAL A 48 2.83 5.82 6.48
CA VAL A 48 3.49 6.18 7.76
C VAL A 48 2.86 5.44 8.94
N ARG A 49 1.53 5.30 8.98
CA ARG A 49 0.84 4.56 10.04
C ARG A 49 1.19 3.08 10.01
N VAL A 50 1.19 2.47 8.81
CA VAL A 50 1.58 1.07 8.63
C VAL A 50 3.03 0.86 9.04
N ALA A 51 3.95 1.74 8.63
CA ALA A 51 5.36 1.65 9.03
C ALA A 51 5.54 1.71 10.55
N LYS A 52 4.87 2.67 11.22
CA LYS A 52 4.91 2.79 12.70
C LYS A 52 4.28 1.58 13.39
N LEU A 53 3.24 1.00 12.80
CA LEU A 53 2.62 -0.22 13.32
C LEU A 53 3.59 -1.40 13.23
N CYS A 54 4.26 -1.56 12.09
CA CYS A 54 5.29 -2.59 11.90
C CYS A 54 6.46 -2.42 12.88
N GLU A 55 6.93 -1.18 13.09
CA GLU A 55 7.97 -0.87 14.09
C GLU A 55 7.53 -1.24 15.51
N LEU A 56 6.28 -0.91 15.87
CA LEU A 56 5.72 -1.19 17.19
C LEU A 56 5.55 -2.70 17.45
N LEU A 57 5.14 -3.46 16.44
CA LEU A 57 4.89 -4.90 16.53
C LEU A 57 6.12 -5.75 16.20
N ASN A 58 7.22 -5.13 15.77
CA ASN A 58 8.42 -5.81 15.29
C ASN A 58 8.11 -6.84 14.18
N CYS A 59 7.33 -6.43 13.17
CA CYS A 59 6.89 -7.28 12.06
C CYS A 59 7.04 -6.56 10.70
N GLU A 60 6.79 -7.27 9.61
CA GLU A 60 6.72 -6.74 8.25
C GLU A 60 5.25 -6.54 7.81
N PRO A 61 4.95 -5.71 6.78
CA PRO A 61 3.57 -5.49 6.33
C PRO A 61 2.80 -6.75 5.90
N LYS A 62 3.51 -7.79 5.45
CA LYS A 62 2.92 -9.09 5.10
C LYS A 62 2.36 -9.84 6.31
N ASP A 63 2.85 -9.54 7.50
CA ASP A 63 2.43 -10.19 8.74
C ASP A 63 1.13 -9.55 9.29
N LEU A 64 0.62 -8.49 8.64
CA LEU A 64 -0.60 -7.77 9.05
C LEU A 64 -1.90 -8.37 8.48
N TYR A 65 -1.83 -9.38 7.62
CA TYR A 65 -2.99 -10.03 7.02
C TYR A 65 -2.78 -11.54 6.89
N GLU A 66 -3.89 -12.28 6.92
CA GLU A 66 -3.91 -13.73 6.69
C GLU A 66 -5.04 -14.01 5.69
N ALA A 67 -4.76 -14.88 4.71
CA ALA A 67 -5.80 -15.35 3.80
C ALA A 67 -6.58 -16.46 4.52
N VAL A 68 -7.88 -16.24 4.73
CA VAL A 68 -8.78 -17.28 5.19
C VAL A 68 -9.52 -17.85 3.98
N GLU A 69 -9.44 -19.17 3.79
CA GLU A 69 -10.32 -19.88 2.85
C GLU A 69 -11.77 -19.70 3.37
N PRO A 70 -12.74 -19.32 2.53
CA PRO A 70 -14.12 -19.27 2.96
C PRO A 70 -14.58 -20.67 3.39
N GLU A 71 -15.13 -20.80 4.60
CA GLU A 71 -15.74 -22.05 5.06
C GLU A 71 -16.90 -22.42 4.13
N GLU A 72 -16.70 -23.43 3.28
CA GLU A 72 -17.75 -24.08 2.49
C GLU A 72 -18.64 -24.92 3.41
N ASP A 73 -19.39 -24.33 4.34
CA ASP A 73 -20.42 -25.07 5.09
C ASP A 73 -21.48 -24.12 5.69
N ALA A 74 -22.47 -23.77 4.87
CA ALA A 74 -23.79 -23.36 5.36
C ALA A 74 -24.88 -23.87 4.40
N GLU A 75 -24.85 -25.16 4.07
CA GLU A 75 -26.03 -25.88 3.61
C GLU A 75 -26.60 -26.71 4.77
N LEU A 76 -27.66 -26.20 5.40
CA LEU A 76 -28.66 -26.99 6.13
C LEU A 76 -30.06 -26.50 5.74
#